data_AF-A0A821BDN2-F1
#
_entry.id   AF-A0A821BDN2-F1
#
_cell.length_a   1.000
_cell.length_b   1.000
_cell.length_c   1.000
_cell.angle_alpha   90.00
_cell.angle_beta   90.00
_cell.angle_gamma   90.00
#
_symmetry.space_group_name_H-M   'P 1'
#
loop_
_entity.id
_entity.type
_entity.pdbx_description
1 polymer ?
#
loop_
_entity_poly.entity_id
_entity_poly.type
_entity_poly.pdbx_seq_one_letter_code
_entity_poly.pdbx_strand_id
1 'polypeptide(L)'
;PSPQCPGKTLPIFSASFFPFRLHDTIRPCSVPTINFVGYWTVRIWSEEMRDDCIMWTKPSVHALTDGQWSPTRSSIFFTTKMDGTLDVWDILFKQNEPTLSIQVVDEALYCLRVQEPHGRLVACGSQNGTVTLVEVSDNLCIQGKSEKSLVNGMFDRETRRAKILEARGRARRDARGKSAHGEKTEKTTTDGGTGESELKEADPIEKAEKDFWKIVEEEKRKRDRKAAATGEKTTADTGETAQAEEAANTTAQTTS
;
A
#
# COMPACT_ATOMS: atom_id res chain seq x y z
N PRO A 1 9.69 -19.98 -4.23
CA PRO A 1 10.56 -18.79 -4.36
C PRO A 1 9.76 -17.61 -4.90
N SER A 2 9.17 -16.82 -4.00
CA SER A 2 8.56 -15.54 -4.32
C SER A 2 9.64 -14.56 -4.78
N PRO A 3 9.49 -13.86 -5.92
CA PRO A 3 10.43 -12.81 -6.25
C PRO A 3 10.12 -11.62 -5.35
N GLN A 4 11.06 -11.33 -4.44
CA GLN A 4 11.12 -10.08 -3.69
C GLN A 4 11.30 -8.93 -4.69
N CYS A 5 10.32 -8.02 -4.77
CA CYS A 5 10.46 -6.77 -5.51
C CYS A 5 11.25 -5.76 -4.66
N PRO A 6 12.46 -5.34 -5.05
CA PRO A 6 13.16 -4.27 -4.35
C PRO A 6 12.46 -2.94 -4.64
N GLY A 7 12.14 -2.21 -3.57
CA GLY A 7 11.50 -0.89 -3.58
C GLY A 7 12.39 0.20 -4.19
N LYS A 8 12.58 0.16 -5.51
CA LYS A 8 13.08 1.28 -6.31
C LYS A 8 11.99 1.60 -7.32
N THR A 9 11.36 2.76 -7.11
CA THR A 9 10.48 3.43 -8.06
C THR A 9 11.12 3.36 -9.44
N LEU A 10 10.59 2.48 -10.30
CA LEU A 10 10.96 2.49 -11.71
C LEU A 10 10.62 3.88 -12.25
N PRO A 11 11.45 4.45 -13.15
CA PRO A 11 11.15 5.72 -13.78
C PRO A 11 9.74 5.65 -14.37
N ILE A 12 8.95 6.70 -14.12
CA ILE A 12 7.64 6.93 -14.74
C ILE A 12 7.91 7.10 -16.23
N PHE A 13 8.06 6.00 -16.95
CA PHE A 13 8.00 6.00 -18.40
C PHE A 13 6.51 6.15 -18.74
N SER A 14 6.20 7.32 -19.29
CA SER A 14 4.87 7.75 -19.69
C SER A 14 3.97 8.21 -18.54
N ALA A 15 4.15 9.48 -18.15
CA ALA A 15 2.97 10.34 -18.18
C ALA A 15 2.55 10.36 -19.65
N SER A 16 1.37 9.83 -19.98
CA SER A 16 0.74 10.10 -21.27
C SER A 16 0.31 11.57 -21.30
N PHE A 17 1.29 12.47 -21.36
CA PHE A 17 1.28 13.49 -22.41
C PHE A 17 1.76 12.79 -23.70
N PHE A 18 0.97 11.82 -24.19
CA PHE A 18 1.05 11.52 -25.61
C PHE A 18 0.28 12.65 -26.32
N PRO A 19 0.89 13.29 -27.32
CA PRO A 19 0.30 14.44 -27.98
C PRO A 19 -0.96 13.97 -28.72
N PHE A 20 -1.98 14.84 -28.75
CA PHE A 20 -3.21 14.68 -29.54
C PHE A 20 -4.32 13.77 -28.98
N ARG A 21 -5.03 14.26 -27.95
CA ARG A 21 -6.41 14.72 -28.15
C ARG A 21 -6.85 15.60 -26.98
N LEU A 22 -6.59 16.88 -27.16
CA LEU A 22 -7.42 17.95 -26.60
C LEU A 22 -8.83 17.74 -27.17
N HIS A 23 -9.69 17.04 -26.44
CA HIS A 23 -11.09 17.40 -26.47
C HIS A 23 -11.44 17.76 -25.04
N ASP A 24 -11.34 19.07 -24.78
CA ASP A 24 -11.98 19.80 -23.70
C ASP A 24 -13.49 19.59 -23.79
N THR A 25 -13.98 18.36 -23.59
CA THR A 25 -15.36 18.14 -23.21
C THR A 25 -15.37 18.15 -21.69
N ILE A 26 -15.44 19.37 -21.14
CA ILE A 26 -15.87 19.74 -19.79
C ILE A 26 -16.11 18.50 -18.92
N ARG A 27 -15.03 17.89 -18.41
CA ARG A 27 -15.18 16.94 -17.31
C ARG A 27 -15.43 17.83 -16.11
N PRO A 28 -16.59 17.74 -15.43
CA PRO A 28 -16.77 18.48 -14.20
C PRO A 28 -15.59 18.15 -13.29
N CYS A 29 -14.92 19.17 -12.77
CA CYS A 29 -13.68 19.09 -11.98
C CYS A 29 -13.80 18.24 -10.68
N SER A 30 -14.88 17.48 -10.53
CA SER A 30 -15.20 16.66 -9.37
C SER A 30 -14.89 15.17 -9.54
N VAL A 31 -14.50 14.69 -10.74
CA VAL A 31 -14.15 13.27 -10.93
C VAL A 31 -12.64 13.07 -11.00
N PRO A 32 -12.07 12.13 -10.23
CA PRO A 32 -10.63 11.90 -10.20
C PRO A 32 -10.09 11.29 -11.51
N THR A 33 -8.87 11.65 -11.86
CA THR A 33 -8.22 11.19 -13.10
C THR A 33 -7.65 9.78 -12.91
N ILE A 34 -7.93 8.91 -13.88
CA ILE A 34 -7.34 7.57 -13.94
C ILE A 34 -5.98 7.65 -14.66
N ASN A 35 -4.94 7.12 -14.03
CA ASN A 35 -3.61 6.98 -14.63
C ASN A 35 -3.09 5.56 -14.39
N PHE A 36 -2.45 4.98 -15.40
CA PHE A 36 -1.82 3.67 -15.29
C PHE A 36 -0.37 3.86 -14.89
N VAL A 37 0.01 3.46 -13.67
CA VAL A 37 1.42 3.53 -13.26
C VAL A 37 2.04 2.15 -13.43
N GLY A 38 2.96 2.07 -14.39
CA GLY A 38 3.81 0.90 -14.60
C GLY A 38 3.13 -0.27 -15.31
N TYR A 39 2.18 -0.03 -16.21
CA TYR A 39 1.52 -1.03 -17.05
C TYR A 39 0.75 -2.15 -16.33
N TRP A 40 0.86 -2.36 -15.01
CA TRP A 40 0.17 -3.47 -14.32
C TRP A 40 -0.86 -3.03 -13.28
N THR A 41 -0.84 -1.75 -12.88
CA THR A 41 -1.73 -1.22 -11.84
C THR A 41 -2.49 -0.01 -12.35
N VAL A 42 -3.78 0.04 -12.03
CA VAL A 42 -4.58 1.25 -12.18
C VAL A 42 -4.36 2.11 -10.95
N ARG A 43 -4.05 3.39 -11.14
CA ARG A 43 -3.98 4.37 -10.07
C ARG A 43 -4.94 5.51 -10.33
N ILE A 44 -5.70 5.87 -9.32
CA ILE A 44 -6.67 6.96 -9.37
C ILE A 44 -6.09 8.12 -8.56
N TRP A 45 -5.96 9.27 -9.20
CA TRP A 45 -5.33 10.45 -8.65
C TRP A 45 -6.35 11.54 -8.38
N SER A 46 -6.20 12.21 -7.24
CA SER A 46 -6.91 13.47 -6.97
C SER A 46 -6.12 14.60 -7.60
N GLU A 47 -6.80 15.63 -8.09
CA GLU A 47 -6.13 16.90 -8.38
C GLU A 47 -5.53 17.52 -7.10
N GLU A 48 -6.16 17.27 -5.94
CA GLU A 48 -5.70 17.80 -4.66
C GLU A 48 -4.43 17.13 -4.11
N MET A 49 -4.09 15.93 -4.60
CA MET A 49 -2.97 15.12 -4.11
C MET A 49 -1.98 14.86 -5.24
N ARG A 50 -0.84 15.56 -5.21
CA ARG A 50 0.19 15.44 -6.27
C ARG A 50 1.21 14.35 -5.98
N ASP A 51 1.51 14.11 -4.71
CA ASP A 51 2.61 13.22 -4.31
C ASP A 51 2.18 11.75 -4.24
N ASP A 52 0.90 11.49 -3.94
CA ASP A 52 0.34 10.15 -3.78
C ASP A 52 -1.03 10.00 -4.46
N CYS A 53 -1.30 8.80 -4.98
CA CYS A 53 -2.61 8.45 -5.52
C CYS A 53 -3.62 8.14 -4.39
N ILE A 54 -4.90 8.42 -4.64
CA ILE A 54 -6.00 8.16 -3.68
C ILE A 54 -6.26 6.67 -3.54
N MET A 55 -6.28 5.98 -4.68
CA MET A 55 -6.64 4.58 -4.78
C MET A 55 -5.78 3.92 -5.86
N TRP A 56 -5.42 2.67 -5.64
CA TRP A 56 -4.85 1.83 -6.67
C TRP A 56 -5.43 0.44 -6.60
N THR A 57 -5.51 -0.23 -7.75
CA THR A 57 -5.99 -1.60 -7.84
C THR A 57 -4.86 -2.60 -7.59
N LYS A 58 -5.21 -3.86 -7.35
CA LYS A 58 -4.23 -4.94 -7.31
C LYS A 58 -3.51 -5.04 -8.67
N PRO A 59 -2.19 -5.29 -8.68
CA PRO A 59 -1.48 -5.57 -9.92
C PRO A 59 -2.12 -6.71 -10.70
N SER A 60 -2.43 -6.44 -11.97
CA SER A 60 -2.91 -7.42 -12.94
C SER A 60 -1.78 -8.36 -13.37
N VAL A 61 -2.15 -9.57 -13.79
CA VAL A 61 -1.25 -10.56 -14.39
C VAL A 61 -0.83 -10.16 -15.81
N HIS A 62 -1.68 -9.39 -16.50
CA HIS A 62 -1.47 -8.88 -17.86
C HIS A 62 -1.38 -7.36 -17.85
N ALA A 63 -0.55 -6.81 -18.74
CA ALA A 63 -0.34 -5.37 -18.81
C ALA A 63 -1.61 -4.67 -19.30
N LEU A 64 -1.98 -3.60 -18.62
CA LEU A 64 -3.05 -2.67 -18.91
C LEU A 64 -2.61 -1.70 -19.99
N THR A 65 -3.49 -1.45 -20.95
CA THR A 65 -3.19 -0.65 -22.14
C THR A 65 -3.93 0.68 -22.16
N ASP A 66 -5.23 0.65 -21.85
CA ASP A 66 -6.10 1.82 -21.83
C ASP A 66 -7.15 1.65 -20.72
N GLY A 67 -7.78 2.77 -20.36
CA GLY A 67 -9.01 2.71 -19.58
C GLY A 67 -9.69 4.04 -19.45
N GLN A 68 -10.99 3.95 -19.22
CA GLN A 68 -11.90 5.09 -19.30
C GLN A 68 -13.00 4.93 -18.25
N TRP A 69 -13.36 6.04 -17.62
CA TRP A 69 -14.55 6.12 -16.77
C TRP A 69 -15.82 5.96 -17.60
N SER A 70 -16.84 5.34 -17.02
CA SER A 70 -18.18 5.37 -17.60
C SER A 70 -18.72 6.81 -17.56
N PRO A 71 -19.24 7.35 -18.68
CA PRO A 71 -19.83 8.69 -18.72
C PRO A 71 -21.18 8.74 -18.01
N THR A 72 -21.86 7.60 -17.82
CA THR A 72 -23.18 7.54 -17.19
C THR A 72 -23.13 7.21 -15.71
N ARG A 73 -22.17 6.39 -15.26
CA ARG A 73 -22.11 5.89 -13.87
C ARG A 73 -20.74 6.11 -13.26
N SER A 74 -20.66 7.02 -12.29
CA SER A 74 -19.39 7.49 -11.71
C SER A 74 -18.63 6.46 -10.86
N SER A 75 -19.22 5.31 -10.53
CA SER A 75 -18.53 4.23 -9.82
C SER A 75 -17.79 3.28 -10.75
N ILE A 76 -18.07 3.33 -12.05
CA ILE A 76 -17.58 2.35 -13.01
C ILE A 76 -16.49 2.94 -13.90
N PHE A 77 -15.42 2.17 -14.05
CA PHE A 77 -14.44 2.39 -15.10
C PHE A 77 -14.09 1.06 -15.76
N PHE A 78 -13.55 1.18 -16.96
CA PHE A 78 -13.19 0.07 -17.82
C PHE A 78 -11.69 0.09 -18.04
N THR A 79 -11.08 -1.09 -18.15
CA THR A 79 -9.67 -1.22 -18.49
C THR A 79 -9.46 -2.34 -19.48
N THR A 80 -8.57 -2.13 -20.45
CA THR A 80 -8.17 -3.15 -21.42
C THR A 80 -6.80 -3.70 -21.08
N LYS A 81 -6.59 -4.97 -21.40
CA LYS A 81 -5.33 -5.69 -21.18
C LYS A 81 -4.72 -6.18 -22.50
N MET A 82 -3.42 -6.48 -22.44
CA MET A 82 -2.65 -7.07 -23.55
C MET A 82 -3.02 -8.52 -23.87
N ASP A 83 -3.78 -9.21 -23.02
CA ASP A 83 -4.32 -10.55 -23.28
C ASP A 83 -5.64 -10.54 -24.07
N GLY A 84 -6.19 -9.35 -24.33
CA GLY A 84 -7.48 -9.19 -25.01
C GLY A 84 -8.69 -9.19 -24.11
N THR A 85 -8.47 -9.14 -22.79
CA THR A 85 -9.53 -9.01 -21.79
C THR A 85 -9.92 -7.54 -21.58
N LEU A 86 -11.24 -7.31 -21.55
CA LEU A 86 -11.88 -6.09 -21.05
C LEU A 86 -12.33 -6.32 -19.59
N ASP A 87 -11.79 -5.53 -18.69
CA ASP A 87 -12.15 -5.52 -17.28
C ASP A 87 -13.14 -4.38 -16.99
N VAL A 88 -14.19 -4.70 -16.25
CA VAL A 88 -15.17 -3.76 -15.72
C VAL A 88 -14.97 -3.66 -14.21
N TRP A 89 -14.70 -2.44 -13.75
CA TRP A 89 -14.50 -2.14 -12.33
C TRP A 89 -15.71 -1.41 -11.77
N ASP A 90 -16.17 -1.78 -10.58
CA ASP A 90 -17.11 -0.99 -9.79
C ASP A 90 -16.48 -0.68 -8.43
N ILE A 91 -16.02 0.55 -8.24
CA ILE A 91 -15.26 0.97 -7.04
C ILE A 91 -16.09 0.98 -5.76
N LEU A 92 -17.42 0.98 -5.87
CA LEU A 92 -18.31 0.88 -4.71
C LEU A 92 -18.51 -0.57 -4.28
N PHE A 93 -18.40 -1.51 -5.23
CA PHE A 93 -18.60 -2.93 -4.97
C PHE A 93 -17.27 -3.63 -4.62
N LYS A 94 -16.27 -3.53 -5.49
CA LYS A 94 -14.97 -4.21 -5.35
C LYS A 94 -13.84 -3.29 -5.81
N GLN A 95 -12.90 -3.02 -4.90
CA GLN A 95 -11.74 -2.15 -5.18
C GLN A 95 -10.48 -2.95 -5.55
N ASN A 96 -10.36 -4.18 -5.04
CA ASN A 96 -9.15 -4.98 -5.18
C ASN A 96 -9.10 -5.79 -6.48
N GLU A 97 -10.25 -6.12 -7.06
CA GLU A 97 -10.38 -6.96 -8.24
C GLU A 97 -11.47 -6.42 -9.16
N PRO A 98 -11.38 -6.64 -10.48
CA PRO A 98 -12.43 -6.26 -11.41
C PRO A 98 -13.73 -7.00 -11.05
N THR A 99 -14.87 -6.32 -11.23
CA THR A 99 -16.18 -6.93 -11.02
C THR A 99 -16.47 -7.97 -12.09
N LEU A 100 -16.08 -7.67 -13.34
CA LEU A 100 -16.21 -8.56 -14.48
C LEU A 100 -14.93 -8.48 -15.32
N SER A 101 -14.48 -9.62 -15.82
CA SER A 101 -13.38 -9.72 -16.80
C SER A 101 -13.90 -10.54 -17.98
N ILE A 102 -13.88 -9.94 -19.16
CA ILE A 102 -14.47 -10.53 -20.37
C ILE A 102 -13.37 -10.62 -21.42
N GLN A 103 -13.09 -11.83 -21.90
CA GLN A 103 -12.20 -12.04 -23.05
C GLN A 103 -12.94 -11.62 -24.31
N VAL A 104 -12.51 -10.52 -24.94
CA VAL A 104 -13.16 -9.98 -26.15
C VAL A 104 -12.51 -10.54 -27.40
N VAL A 105 -11.19 -10.65 -27.40
CA VAL A 105 -10.35 -11.15 -28.48
C VAL A 105 -9.17 -11.92 -27.88
N ASP A 106 -8.55 -12.82 -28.63
CA ASP A 106 -7.36 -13.58 -28.18
C ASP A 106 -6.03 -12.83 -28.45
N GLU A 107 -6.10 -11.51 -28.54
CA GLU A 107 -5.01 -10.62 -28.97
C GLU A 107 -4.97 -9.36 -28.10
N ALA A 108 -3.86 -8.62 -28.15
CA ALA A 108 -3.73 -7.40 -27.36
C ALA A 108 -4.73 -6.31 -27.76
N LEU A 109 -5.48 -5.79 -26.78
CA LEU A 109 -6.31 -4.60 -26.95
C LEU A 109 -5.50 -3.35 -26.66
N TYR A 110 -5.54 -2.35 -27.53
CA TYR A 110 -4.76 -1.11 -27.39
C TYR A 110 -5.57 0.15 -27.11
N CYS A 111 -6.83 0.17 -27.50
CA CYS A 111 -7.67 1.34 -27.33
C CYS A 111 -9.07 0.96 -26.84
N LEU A 112 -9.62 1.84 -26.02
CA LEU A 112 -10.93 1.70 -25.43
C LEU A 112 -11.70 3.01 -25.57
N ARG A 113 -12.92 2.96 -26.08
CA ARG A 113 -13.83 4.12 -26.08
C ARG A 113 -15.24 3.74 -25.67
N VAL A 114 -15.75 4.42 -24.65
CA VAL A 114 -17.14 4.30 -24.20
C VAL A 114 -18.00 5.31 -24.95
N GLN A 115 -19.19 4.86 -25.37
CA GLN A 115 -20.17 5.71 -26.05
C GLN A 115 -20.65 6.84 -25.13
N GLU A 116 -20.55 8.07 -25.60
CA GLU A 116 -21.14 9.24 -24.94
C GLU A 116 -22.40 9.69 -25.70
N PRO A 117 -23.48 10.14 -25.01
CA PRO A 117 -23.64 10.26 -23.57
C PRO A 117 -24.24 9.00 -22.89
N HIS A 118 -24.69 8.00 -23.65
CA HIS A 118 -25.50 6.90 -23.12
C HIS A 118 -24.72 5.77 -22.44
N GLY A 119 -23.41 5.63 -22.66
CA GLY A 119 -22.55 4.67 -21.96
C GLY A 119 -22.85 3.19 -22.23
N ARG A 120 -23.73 2.86 -23.19
CA ARG A 120 -24.20 1.48 -23.44
C ARG A 120 -23.26 0.66 -24.30
N LEU A 121 -22.52 1.31 -25.20
CA LEU A 121 -21.61 0.65 -26.11
C LEU A 121 -20.16 0.98 -25.76
N VAL A 122 -19.30 -0.03 -25.80
CA VAL A 122 -17.87 0.09 -25.55
C VAL A 122 -17.12 -0.48 -26.76
N ALA A 123 -16.34 0.37 -27.42
CA ALA A 123 -15.50 -0.02 -28.54
C ALA A 123 -14.09 -0.37 -28.04
N CYS A 124 -13.60 -1.55 -28.41
CA CYS A 124 -12.25 -2.03 -28.11
C CYS A 124 -11.50 -2.29 -29.41
N GLY A 125 -10.30 -1.71 -29.57
CA GLY A 125 -9.46 -1.95 -30.75
C GLY A 125 -8.35 -2.95 -30.47
N SER A 126 -8.27 -4.00 -31.30
CA SER A 126 -7.23 -5.02 -31.28
C SER A 126 -5.96 -4.60 -32.03
N GLN A 127 -4.85 -5.28 -31.76
CA GLN A 127 -3.59 -5.23 -32.49
C GLN A 127 -3.76 -5.40 -34.01
N ASN A 128 -4.67 -6.27 -34.45
CA ASN A 128 -4.90 -6.55 -35.87
C ASN A 128 -5.70 -5.45 -36.59
N GLY A 129 -6.05 -4.35 -35.92
CA GLY A 129 -6.85 -3.27 -36.48
C GLY A 129 -8.36 -3.56 -36.50
N THR A 130 -8.80 -4.70 -35.93
CA THR A 130 -10.22 -5.00 -35.71
C THR A 130 -10.75 -4.19 -34.54
N VAL A 131 -11.94 -3.62 -34.69
CA VAL A 131 -12.66 -2.94 -33.60
C VAL A 131 -13.88 -3.77 -33.23
N THR A 132 -13.91 -4.24 -31.99
CA THR A 132 -15.04 -4.98 -31.44
C THR A 132 -15.90 -4.04 -30.60
N LEU A 133 -17.21 -4.08 -30.84
CA LEU A 133 -18.19 -3.30 -30.09
C LEU A 133 -18.88 -4.22 -29.08
N VAL A 134 -18.76 -3.89 -27.80
CA VAL A 134 -19.34 -4.62 -26.68
C VAL A 134 -20.53 -3.84 -26.13
N GLU A 135 -21.68 -4.50 -25.99
CA GLU A 135 -22.85 -3.93 -25.34
C GLU A 135 -22.80 -4.17 -23.84
N VAL A 136 -23.01 -3.11 -23.07
CA VAL A 136 -23.03 -3.12 -21.61
C VAL A 136 -24.47 -3.19 -21.13
N SER A 137 -24.75 -4.06 -20.17
CA SER A 137 -26.09 -4.21 -19.58
C SER A 137 -26.55 -2.95 -18.85
N ASP A 138 -27.86 -2.73 -18.79
CA ASP A 138 -28.49 -1.60 -18.10
C ASP A 138 -28.04 -1.41 -16.64
N ASN A 139 -27.72 -2.50 -15.93
CA ASN A 139 -27.23 -2.45 -14.54
C ASN A 139 -25.90 -1.70 -14.38
N LEU A 140 -25.06 -1.70 -15.41
CA LEU A 140 -23.76 -1.03 -15.41
C LEU A 140 -23.87 0.37 -16.06
N CYS A 141 -24.91 0.63 -16.85
CA CYS A 141 -25.14 1.91 -17.49
C CYS A 141 -25.97 2.88 -16.63
N ILE A 142 -26.98 2.39 -15.92
CA ILE A 142 -27.93 3.22 -15.17
C ILE A 142 -27.32 3.55 -13.79
N GLN A 143 -27.09 4.84 -13.54
CA GLN A 143 -26.64 5.32 -12.24
C GLN A 143 -27.79 5.38 -11.23
N GLY A 144 -27.59 4.79 -10.06
CA GLY A 144 -28.49 4.92 -8.92
C GLY A 144 -28.42 6.31 -8.29
N LYS A 145 -29.55 6.80 -7.76
CA LYS A 145 -29.67 8.17 -7.20
C LYS A 145 -28.65 8.50 -6.10
N SER A 146 -28.30 7.52 -5.27
CA SER A 146 -27.36 7.68 -4.15
C SER A 146 -25.91 7.42 -4.53
N GLU A 147 -25.64 6.77 -5.67
CA GLU A 147 -24.29 6.28 -6.00
C GLU A 147 -23.28 7.39 -6.14
N LYS A 148 -23.67 8.50 -6.79
CA LYS A 148 -22.80 9.67 -6.92
C LYS A 148 -22.36 10.21 -5.56
N SER A 149 -23.28 10.26 -4.60
CA SER A 149 -22.97 10.69 -3.23
C SER A 149 -22.05 9.70 -2.51
N LEU A 150 -22.26 8.40 -2.69
CA LEU A 150 -21.41 7.35 -2.12
C LEU A 150 -20.00 7.38 -2.69
N VAL A 151 -19.86 7.56 -4.00
CA VAL A 151 -18.56 7.68 -4.69
C VAL A 151 -17.80 8.91 -4.17
N ASN A 152 -18.46 10.07 -4.11
CA ASN A 152 -17.84 11.29 -3.61
C ASN A 152 -17.42 11.15 -2.14
N GLY A 153 -18.31 10.65 -1.28
CA GLY A 153 -17.97 10.40 0.13
C GLY A 153 -16.85 9.37 0.30
N MET A 154 -16.73 8.40 -0.62
CA MET A 154 -15.59 7.48 -0.65
C MET A 154 -14.29 8.21 -0.98
N PHE A 155 -14.26 9.01 -2.06
CA PHE A 155 -13.07 9.77 -2.45
C PHE A 155 -12.66 10.82 -1.41
N ASP A 156 -13.62 11.47 -0.73
CA ASP A 156 -13.33 12.42 0.34
C ASP A 156 -12.60 11.74 1.52
N ARG A 157 -13.05 10.54 1.90
CA ARG A 157 -12.41 9.74 2.96
C ARG A 157 -11.00 9.33 2.57
N GLU A 158 -10.80 8.84 1.35
CA GLU A 158 -9.49 8.41 0.89
C GLU A 158 -8.54 9.60 0.68
N THR A 159 -9.04 10.75 0.22
CA THR A 159 -8.26 11.98 0.13
C THR A 159 -7.83 12.46 1.51
N ARG A 160 -8.72 12.44 2.52
CA ARG A 160 -8.36 12.77 3.91
C ARG A 160 -7.30 11.80 4.45
N ARG A 161 -7.45 10.51 4.20
CA ARG A 161 -6.47 9.49 4.60
C ARG A 161 -5.11 9.75 3.97
N ALA A 162 -5.07 10.04 2.67
CA ALA A 162 -3.85 10.34 1.93
C ALA A 162 -3.15 11.59 2.50
N LYS A 163 -3.89 12.67 2.79
CA LYS A 163 -3.36 13.88 3.44
C LYS A 163 -2.70 13.59 4.79
N ILE A 164 -3.33 12.76 5.64
CA ILE A 164 -2.77 12.37 6.93
C ILE A 164 -1.47 11.58 6.76
N LEU A 165 -1.43 10.65 5.80
CA LEU A 165 -0.25 9.85 5.51
C LEU A 165 0.90 10.69 4.96
N GLU A 166 0.61 11.63 4.07
CA GLU A 166 1.60 12.56 3.51
C GLU A 166 2.22 13.42 4.61
N ALA A 167 1.39 14.01 5.49
CA ALA A 167 1.85 14.80 6.63
C ALA A 167 2.76 13.98 7.56
N ARG A 168 2.38 12.73 7.86
CA ARG A 168 3.20 11.80 8.65
C ARG A 168 4.50 11.42 7.94
N GLY A 169 4.45 11.23 6.62
CA GLY A 169 5.62 10.94 5.79
C GLY A 169 6.61 12.10 5.76
N ARG A 170 6.11 13.34 5.67
CA ARG A 170 6.91 14.56 5.75
C ARG A 170 7.57 14.71 7.12
N ALA A 171 6.81 14.58 8.20
CA ALA A 171 7.35 14.64 9.56
C ALA A 171 8.46 13.60 9.80
N ARG A 172 8.32 12.37 9.28
CA ARG A 172 9.38 11.34 9.34
C ARG A 172 10.63 11.72 8.55
N ARG A 173 10.48 12.35 7.38
CA ARG A 173 11.63 12.85 6.59
C ARG A 173 12.35 13.97 7.32
N ASP A 174 11.62 14.91 7.93
CA ASP A 174 12.21 16.02 8.68
C ASP A 174 12.94 15.56 9.93
N ALA A 175 12.39 14.57 10.66
CA ALA A 175 13.06 13.95 11.81
C ALA A 175 14.38 13.28 11.40
N ARG A 176 14.37 12.48 10.33
CA ARG A 176 15.59 11.84 9.78
C ARG A 176 16.61 12.87 9.30
N GLY A 177 16.16 13.96 8.66
CA GLY A 177 17.02 15.05 8.22
C GLY A 177 17.71 15.77 9.39
N LYS A 178 17.00 15.97 10.50
CA LYS A 178 17.57 16.56 11.72
C LYS A 178 18.57 15.62 12.40
N SER A 179 18.29 14.33 12.50
CA SER A 179 19.24 13.34 13.03
C SER A 179 20.50 13.22 12.16
N ALA A 180 20.38 13.32 10.84
CA ALA A 180 21.53 13.30 9.91
C ALA A 180 22.35 14.60 9.90
N HIS A 181 21.76 15.74 10.32
CA HIS A 181 22.48 17.01 10.43
C HIS A 181 23.14 17.20 11.81
N GLY A 182 22.64 16.52 12.85
CA GLY A 182 23.27 16.47 14.17
C GLY A 182 24.64 15.77 14.18
N GLU A 183 24.91 14.89 13.20
CA GLU A 183 26.18 14.15 13.10
C GLU A 183 27.29 14.93 12.36
N LYS A 184 26.98 16.07 11.72
CA LYS A 184 27.96 16.86 10.95
C LYS A 184 28.48 18.11 11.64
N THR A 185 27.92 18.51 12.78
CA THR A 185 28.34 19.73 13.50
C THR A 185 29.42 19.45 14.55
N GLU A 186 29.75 18.19 14.83
CA GLU A 186 30.66 17.83 15.92
C GLU A 186 32.07 17.43 15.44
N LYS A 187 32.68 18.19 14.51
CA LYS A 187 34.12 18.05 14.17
C LYS A 187 34.81 19.37 13.79
N THR A 188 34.64 20.43 14.57
CA THR A 188 35.57 21.58 14.70
C THR A 188 34.98 22.45 15.82
N THR A 189 35.50 22.55 17.04
CA THR A 189 36.82 23.03 17.47
C THR A 189 36.98 22.77 18.98
N THR A 190 38.15 22.25 19.36
CA THR A 190 38.91 22.41 20.63
C THR A 190 38.30 23.10 21.87
N ASP A 191 38.41 22.37 22.97
CA ASP A 191 38.83 22.76 24.34
C ASP A 191 37.79 23.33 25.34
N GLY A 192 37.76 22.70 26.53
CA GLY A 192 37.31 23.29 27.80
C GLY A 192 35.85 23.10 28.26
N GLY A 193 35.63 22.15 29.17
CA GLY A 193 34.85 22.38 30.40
C GLY A 193 33.35 22.06 30.45
N THR A 194 33.03 20.97 31.17
CA THR A 194 31.85 20.76 32.05
C THR A 194 30.42 20.88 31.49
N GLY A 195 29.73 19.73 31.42
CA GLY A 195 28.29 19.66 31.67
C GLY A 195 27.41 19.13 30.53
N GLU A 196 27.69 17.94 30.00
CA GLU A 196 26.77 17.27 29.06
C GLU A 196 25.84 16.31 29.82
N SER A 197 24.64 16.80 30.18
CA SER A 197 23.55 15.89 30.57
C SER A 197 22.95 15.28 29.31
N GLU A 198 23.29 14.02 29.09
CA GLU A 198 22.77 13.13 28.07
C GLU A 198 21.23 13.17 27.97
N LEU A 199 20.71 13.50 26.79
CA LEU A 199 19.39 13.07 26.35
C LEU A 199 19.53 12.39 25.00
N LYS A 200 20.20 11.24 25.00
CA LYS A 200 19.98 10.21 23.98
C LYS A 200 18.60 9.64 24.27
N GLU A 201 17.62 9.93 23.40
CA GLU A 201 16.35 9.19 23.38
C GLU A 201 16.69 7.71 23.23
N ALA A 202 16.66 6.98 24.36
CA ALA A 202 16.82 5.54 24.38
C ALA A 202 15.75 4.95 23.45
N ASP A 203 16.16 4.04 22.57
CA ASP A 203 15.27 3.27 21.71
C ASP A 203 14.14 2.72 22.60
N PRO A 204 12.85 2.89 22.25
CA PRO A 204 11.73 2.36 23.04
C PRO A 204 11.91 0.89 23.42
N ILE A 205 12.68 0.13 22.65
CA ILE A 205 13.06 -1.26 22.92
C ILE A 205 14.02 -1.36 24.12
N GLU A 206 15.07 -0.55 24.19
CA GLU A 206 16.03 -0.56 25.31
C GLU A 206 15.39 -0.11 26.62
N LYS A 207 14.46 0.86 26.56
CA LYS A 207 13.70 1.29 27.74
C LYS A 207 12.79 0.17 28.24
N ALA A 208 12.10 -0.52 27.33
CA ALA A 208 11.25 -1.67 27.67
C ALA A 208 12.07 -2.83 28.26
N GLU A 209 13.27 -3.09 27.74
CA GLU A 209 14.17 -4.12 28.26
C GLU A 209 14.66 -3.79 29.68
N LYS A 210 15.04 -2.53 29.94
CA LYS A 210 15.43 -2.07 31.28
C LYS A 210 14.28 -2.17 32.29
N ASP A 211 13.08 -1.77 31.88
CA ASP A 211 11.89 -1.86 32.73
C ASP A 211 11.52 -3.33 33.02
N PHE A 212 11.67 -4.23 32.04
CA PHE A 212 11.45 -5.67 32.21
C PHE A 212 12.41 -6.27 33.24
N TRP A 213 13.73 -6.07 33.09
CA TRP A 213 14.71 -6.64 34.02
C TRP A 213 14.58 -6.08 35.43
N LYS A 214 14.23 -4.80 35.57
CA LYS A 214 13.96 -4.18 36.87
C LYS A 214 12.79 -4.85 37.60
N ILE A 215 11.70 -5.16 36.88
CA ILE A 215 10.55 -5.88 37.45
C ILE A 215 10.95 -7.31 37.84
N VAL A 216 11.71 -8.01 36.99
CA VAL A 216 12.18 -9.38 37.26
C VAL A 216 13.08 -9.43 38.50
N GLU A 217 14.02 -8.50 38.65
CA GLU A 217 14.88 -8.41 39.82
C GLU A 217 14.11 -8.08 41.09
N GLU A 218 13.11 -7.21 41.00
CA GLU A 218 12.26 -6.88 42.13
C GLU A 218 11.43 -8.09 42.59
N GLU A 219 10.90 -8.86 41.65
CA GLU A 219 10.16 -10.11 41.94
C GLU A 219 11.06 -11.21 42.48
N LYS A 220 12.28 -11.39 41.94
CA LYS A 220 13.29 -12.30 42.51
C LYS A 220 13.62 -11.92 43.95
N ARG A 221 13.90 -10.65 44.21
CA ARG A 221 14.19 -10.16 45.57
C ARG A 221 12.99 -10.34 46.51
N LYS A 222 11.75 -10.19 46.04
CA LYS A 222 10.55 -10.47 46.84
C LYS A 222 10.41 -11.95 47.14
N ARG A 223 10.71 -12.84 46.19
CA ARG A 223 10.75 -14.29 46.39
C ARG A 223 11.83 -14.69 47.38
N ASP A 224 13.03 -14.12 47.27
CA ASP A 224 14.13 -14.39 48.20
C ASP A 224 13.82 -13.90 49.62
N ARG A 225 13.20 -12.70 49.75
CA ARG A 225 12.73 -12.19 51.04
C ARG A 225 11.60 -13.04 51.64
N LYS A 226 10.70 -13.56 50.80
CA LYS A 226 9.66 -14.49 51.25
C LYS A 226 10.25 -15.85 51.64
N ALA A 227 11.17 -16.41 50.85
CA ALA A 227 11.87 -17.66 51.17
C ALA A 227 12.69 -17.56 52.47
N ALA A 228 13.34 -16.41 52.69
CA ALA A 228 14.04 -16.11 53.94
C ALA A 228 13.09 -15.94 55.15
N ALA A 229 11.86 -15.48 54.93
CA ALA A 229 10.86 -15.32 55.99
C ALA A 229 10.10 -16.62 56.33
N THR A 230 9.91 -17.51 55.35
CA THR A 230 9.15 -18.77 55.54
C THR A 230 10.05 -19.96 55.94
N GLY A 231 11.38 -19.81 55.94
CA GLY A 231 12.30 -20.85 56.41
C GLY A 231 12.27 -22.14 55.58
N GLU A 232 11.80 -22.08 54.33
CA GLU A 232 11.74 -23.22 53.42
C GLU A 232 12.73 -22.97 52.28
N LYS A 233 13.81 -23.76 52.23
CA LYS A 233 14.75 -23.77 51.11
C LYS A 233 14.00 -24.27 49.87
N THR A 234 13.59 -23.37 48.99
CA THR A 234 13.15 -23.73 47.63
C THR A 234 14.36 -24.14 46.80
N THR A 235 14.65 -25.44 46.77
CA THR A 235 15.45 -26.07 45.71
C THR A 235 14.59 -26.19 44.44
N ALA A 236 14.59 -25.14 43.63
CA ALA A 236 14.17 -25.14 42.23
C ALA A 236 14.54 -23.75 41.69
N ASP A 237 15.58 -23.60 40.87
CA ASP A 237 15.48 -23.95 39.47
C ASP A 237 16.91 -24.00 38.88
N THR A 238 17.42 -25.22 38.71
CA THR A 238 18.54 -25.53 37.81
C THR A 238 18.18 -26.79 37.01
N GLY A 239 16.87 -27.06 36.86
CA GLY A 239 16.35 -28.36 36.42
C GLY A 239 15.75 -28.40 35.02
N GLU A 240 15.35 -27.27 34.44
CA GLU A 240 14.61 -27.30 33.15
C GLU A 240 15.43 -26.95 31.91
N THR A 241 16.68 -26.49 32.04
CA THR A 241 17.54 -26.28 30.86
C THR A 241 18.42 -27.48 30.50
N ALA A 242 18.56 -28.48 31.38
CA ALA A 242 19.34 -29.69 31.09
C ALA A 242 18.55 -30.78 30.33
N GLN A 243 17.22 -30.83 30.47
CA GLN A 243 16.40 -31.85 29.79
C GLN A 243 16.02 -31.50 28.33
N ALA A 244 16.23 -30.25 27.91
CA ALA A 244 16.00 -29.84 26.52
C ALA A 244 17.21 -30.11 25.59
N GLU A 245 18.44 -30.11 26.12
CA GLU A 245 19.65 -30.42 25.32
C GLU A 245 19.89 -31.93 25.15
N GLU A 246 19.46 -32.78 26.09
CA GLU A 246 19.64 -34.24 25.98
C GLU A 246 18.63 -34.91 25.03
N ALA A 247 17.42 -34.35 24.87
CA ALA A 247 16.44 -34.81 23.89
C ALA A 247 16.81 -34.45 22.44
N ALA A 248 17.54 -33.34 22.24
CA ALA A 248 18.01 -32.92 20.91
C ALA A 248 19.18 -33.79 20.40
N ASN A 249 20.03 -34.30 21.29
CA ASN A 249 21.23 -35.05 20.88
C ASN A 249 21.00 -36.56 20.66
N THR A 250 19.89 -37.11 21.15
CA THR A 250 19.52 -38.53 20.93
C THR A 250 18.79 -38.74 19.58
N THR A 251 18.10 -37.70 19.07
CA THR A 251 17.38 -37.76 17.79
C THR A 251 18.34 -37.70 16.59
N ALA A 252 19.54 -37.13 16.75
CA ALA A 252 20.53 -37.01 15.67
C ALA A 252 21.38 -38.28 15.41
N GLN A 253 21.29 -39.32 16.26
CA GLN A 253 22.03 -40.58 16.09
C GLN A 253 21.19 -41.75 15.56
N THR A 254 19.89 -41.56 15.27
CA THR A 254 19.01 -42.64 14.75
C THR A 254 18.51 -42.40 13.32
N THR A 255 19.03 -41.39 12.61
CA THR A 255 18.85 -41.26 11.15
C THR A 255 20.19 -41.11 10.45
N SER A 256 20.92 -42.22 10.41
CA SER A 256 21.84 -42.62 9.33
C SER A 256 21.58 -44.09 9.02
#